data_AF-A0AAV3VXD8-F1
#
_entry.id   AF-A0AAV3VXD8-F1
#
_cell.length_a   1.000
_cell.length_b   1.000
_cell.length_c   1.000
_cell.angle_alpha   90.00
_cell.angle_beta   90.00
_cell.angle_gamma   90.00
#
_symmetry.space_group_name_H-M   'P 1'
#
loop_
_entity.id
_entity.type
_entity.pdbx_description
1 polymer ?
#
loop_
_entity_poly.entity_id
_entity_poly.type
_entity_poly.pdbx_seq_one_letter_code
_entity_poly.pdbx_strand_id
1 'polypeptide(L)'
;MGIFDFLKYDKDGYDRSGFNNKGIHKNGTKYDNNGYDINGFSVLGIHRNGTAYDNNGYDRKGYDRNGIHKCVTKSNQDGISKSGYDKNRFKGNEVHINGTRYNKDGYDGYGYNQNGFNTCGYNEKGYGKDGYDRNGYNETGYNRDGYNKDGLNINGTYFDDEGFAIDGYNRKGFNRHGFNRGGYDNDGYNKEGYDKLGYNKNGIDMDGFNRDGYDKYGFDRQGFNSNGIDRAGYDTEGFNSDGYNRKGYGRDGFNKEGYDIAGYDRLGFNKDGFDRAGYDRDGYDARGFDENGFDMEGYNINGEFNEYIDSYLSKNKDIKKQTTNLIYTIEYKDIMLDVTRTMKFMRQGEYKAASNSLRTASEQLVNVILKKNNDLPQIRNSDLFSKLNYIEDNGLLDNNYLQALHNIRLLGNKGSHAGETTTREENELLLNDFKKVLNSWINNVS
;
A
#
# COMPACT_ATOMS: atom_id res chain seq x y z
N MET A 1 -7.61 35.05 -16.80
CA MET A 1 -8.58 36.13 -17.13
C MET A 1 -8.60 36.25 -18.65
N GLY A 2 -9.68 35.78 -19.30
CA GLY A 2 -9.82 35.87 -20.75
C GLY A 2 -10.05 37.32 -21.18
N ILE A 3 -9.40 37.73 -22.25
CA ILE A 3 -9.56 39.05 -22.88
C ILE A 3 -10.98 39.10 -23.47
N PHE A 4 -11.84 39.96 -22.91
CA PHE A 4 -13.18 40.23 -23.43
C PHE A 4 -13.07 41.26 -24.55
N ASP A 5 -13.70 40.99 -25.70
CA ASP A 5 -13.70 41.89 -26.84
C ASP A 5 -14.58 43.13 -26.56
N PHE A 6 -14.49 44.17 -27.40
CA PHE A 6 -15.20 45.46 -27.25
C PHE A 6 -16.73 45.33 -27.07
N LEU A 7 -17.28 44.14 -27.35
CA LEU A 7 -18.69 43.74 -27.23
C LEU A 7 -19.06 42.97 -25.93
N LYS A 8 -18.16 42.83 -24.96
CA LYS A 8 -18.38 42.16 -23.64
C LYS A 8 -18.56 40.63 -23.66
N TYR A 9 -18.26 39.94 -24.77
CA TYR A 9 -18.28 38.47 -24.87
C TYR A 9 -16.86 37.89 -24.91
N ASP A 10 -16.69 36.66 -24.43
CA ASP A 10 -15.47 35.87 -24.57
C ASP A 10 -15.33 35.29 -26.00
N LYS A 11 -14.18 34.68 -26.30
CA LYS A 11 -13.89 34.05 -27.59
C LYS A 11 -14.88 32.96 -28.02
N ASP A 12 -15.62 32.41 -27.06
CA ASP A 12 -16.60 31.35 -27.26
C ASP A 12 -18.03 31.92 -27.38
N GLY A 13 -18.18 33.25 -27.35
CA GLY A 13 -19.45 33.95 -27.55
C GLY A 13 -20.30 34.12 -26.28
N TYR A 14 -19.72 34.01 -25.09
CA TYR A 14 -20.42 34.11 -23.80
C TYR A 14 -20.02 35.35 -23.00
N ASP A 15 -20.98 35.97 -22.33
CA ASP A 15 -20.71 37.11 -21.45
C ASP A 15 -20.00 36.68 -20.14
N ARG A 16 -19.67 37.66 -19.29
CA ARG A 16 -19.05 37.42 -17.97
C ARG A 16 -19.90 36.56 -17.03
N SER A 17 -21.20 36.49 -17.27
CA SER A 17 -22.16 35.69 -16.52
C SER A 17 -22.39 34.31 -17.15
N GLY A 18 -21.68 33.98 -18.23
CA GLY A 18 -21.73 32.69 -18.90
C GLY A 18 -22.91 32.51 -19.85
N PHE A 19 -23.57 33.59 -20.31
CA PHE A 19 -24.69 33.51 -21.27
C PHE A 19 -24.28 33.95 -22.67
N ASN A 20 -24.78 33.25 -23.68
CA ASN A 20 -24.63 33.68 -25.08
C ASN A 20 -25.66 34.74 -25.46
N ASN A 21 -25.57 35.27 -26.68
CA ASN A 21 -26.49 36.27 -27.22
C ASN A 21 -27.97 35.80 -27.33
N LYS A 22 -28.24 34.50 -27.18
CA LYS A 22 -29.59 33.91 -27.13
C LYS A 22 -30.09 33.71 -25.70
N GLY A 23 -29.33 34.12 -24.67
CA GLY A 23 -29.69 33.95 -23.27
C GLY A 23 -29.57 32.51 -22.76
N ILE A 24 -28.75 31.68 -23.41
CA ILE A 24 -28.45 30.31 -22.97
C ILE A 24 -27.11 30.29 -22.24
N HIS A 25 -27.11 29.75 -21.03
CA HIS A 25 -25.92 29.61 -20.20
C HIS A 25 -25.01 28.49 -20.73
N LYS A 26 -23.72 28.50 -20.37
CA LYS A 26 -22.73 27.45 -20.73
C LYS A 26 -23.15 26.02 -20.36
N ASN A 27 -24.10 25.86 -19.43
CA ASN A 27 -24.69 24.57 -19.05
C ASN A 27 -25.80 24.06 -20.01
N GLY A 28 -26.10 24.80 -21.09
CA GLY A 28 -27.11 24.43 -22.08
C GLY A 28 -28.55 24.83 -21.71
N THR A 29 -28.77 25.49 -20.58
CA THR A 29 -30.11 25.91 -20.12
C THR A 29 -30.29 27.43 -20.15
N LYS A 30 -31.53 27.90 -19.97
CA LYS A 30 -31.84 29.34 -19.83
C LYS A 30 -31.43 29.93 -18.48
N TYR A 31 -30.91 29.12 -17.56
CA TYR A 31 -30.59 29.51 -16.20
C TYR A 31 -29.12 29.19 -15.88
N ASP A 32 -28.48 30.05 -15.11
CA ASP A 32 -27.16 29.77 -14.56
C ASP A 32 -27.21 28.62 -13.54
N ASN A 33 -26.06 28.22 -13.03
CA ASN A 33 -25.96 27.15 -12.03
C ASN A 33 -26.62 27.52 -10.68
N ASN A 34 -27.05 28.78 -10.50
CA ASN A 34 -27.76 29.27 -9.33
C ASN A 34 -29.27 29.43 -9.60
N GLY A 35 -29.76 29.02 -10.78
CA GLY A 35 -31.18 29.04 -11.13
C GLY A 35 -31.72 30.39 -11.62
N TYR A 36 -30.86 31.32 -12.04
CA TYR A 36 -31.25 32.65 -12.53
C TYR A 36 -30.99 32.80 -14.03
N ASP A 37 -31.88 33.48 -14.75
CA ASP A 37 -31.69 33.78 -16.16
C ASP A 37 -30.68 34.93 -16.39
N ILE A 38 -30.43 35.27 -17.65
CA ILE A 38 -29.50 36.35 -18.05
C ILE A 38 -29.85 37.71 -17.44
N ASN A 39 -31.12 37.94 -17.09
CA ASN A 39 -31.58 39.17 -16.45
C ASN A 39 -31.60 39.07 -14.91
N GLY A 40 -31.11 37.96 -14.35
CA GLY A 40 -31.02 37.77 -12.91
C GLY A 40 -32.33 37.34 -12.25
N PHE A 41 -33.29 36.79 -12.99
CA PHE A 41 -34.56 36.30 -12.42
C PHE A 41 -34.60 34.78 -12.33
N SER A 42 -35.13 34.28 -11.20
CA SER A 42 -35.39 32.86 -11.02
C SER A 42 -36.57 32.38 -11.86
N VAL A 43 -36.77 31.06 -11.92
CA VAL A 43 -37.96 30.46 -12.56
C VAL A 43 -39.27 30.99 -11.98
N LEU A 44 -39.28 31.34 -10.70
CA LEU A 44 -40.43 31.90 -9.97
C LEU A 44 -40.59 33.42 -10.19
N GLY A 45 -39.72 34.06 -10.98
CA GLY A 45 -39.79 35.50 -11.25
C GLY A 45 -39.21 36.38 -10.15
N ILE A 46 -38.40 35.83 -9.25
CA ILE A 46 -37.71 36.58 -8.19
C ILE A 46 -36.30 36.95 -8.66
N HIS A 47 -35.96 38.23 -8.61
CA HIS A 47 -34.64 38.73 -8.95
C HIS A 47 -33.62 38.38 -7.86
N ARG A 48 -32.33 38.35 -8.20
CA ARG A 48 -31.23 38.07 -7.25
C ARG A 48 -31.21 38.97 -6.00
N ASN A 49 -31.86 40.14 -6.05
CA ASN A 49 -32.01 41.04 -4.90
C ASN A 49 -33.13 40.61 -3.91
N GLY A 50 -33.79 39.47 -4.15
CA GLY A 50 -34.85 38.94 -3.31
C GLY A 50 -36.24 39.53 -3.57
N THR A 51 -36.41 40.38 -4.58
CA THR A 51 -37.68 41.02 -4.92
C THR A 51 -38.20 40.58 -6.29
N ALA A 52 -39.47 40.86 -6.59
CA ALA A 52 -40.03 40.64 -7.93
C ALA A 52 -39.48 41.60 -9.01
N TYR A 53 -38.62 42.55 -8.63
CA TYR A 53 -38.10 43.61 -9.49
C TYR A 53 -36.57 43.59 -9.52
N ASP A 54 -35.97 43.90 -10.66
CA ASP A 54 -34.55 44.11 -10.81
C ASP A 54 -34.07 45.35 -10.04
N ASN A 55 -32.76 45.60 -10.04
CA ASN A 55 -32.19 46.77 -9.35
C ASN A 55 -32.62 48.12 -9.98
N ASN A 56 -33.25 48.10 -11.15
CA ASN A 56 -33.82 49.26 -11.83
C ASN A 56 -35.33 49.40 -11.59
N GLY A 57 -35.93 48.50 -10.81
CA GLY A 57 -37.34 48.55 -10.44
C GLY A 57 -38.29 47.89 -11.45
N TYR A 58 -37.81 47.05 -12.35
CA TYR A 58 -38.62 46.36 -13.36
C TYR A 58 -38.73 44.86 -13.09
N ASP A 59 -39.91 44.27 -13.30
CA ASP A 59 -40.11 42.83 -13.17
C ASP A 59 -39.43 42.05 -14.30
N ARG A 60 -39.52 40.71 -14.24
CA ARG A 60 -38.94 39.82 -15.27
C ARG A 60 -39.46 40.13 -16.69
N LYS A 61 -40.67 40.69 -16.80
CA LYS A 61 -41.30 41.08 -18.06
C LYS A 61 -40.99 42.52 -18.45
N GLY A 62 -40.23 43.27 -17.64
CA GLY A 62 -39.81 44.63 -17.89
C GLY A 62 -40.78 45.70 -17.39
N TYR A 63 -41.75 45.40 -16.53
CA TYR A 63 -42.73 46.35 -15.99
C TYR A 63 -42.36 46.85 -14.60
N ASP A 64 -42.51 48.15 -14.38
CA ASP A 64 -42.34 48.73 -13.05
C ASP A 64 -43.56 48.47 -12.15
N ARG A 65 -43.48 48.93 -10.89
CA ARG A 65 -44.56 48.79 -9.89
C ARG A 65 -45.88 49.46 -10.28
N ASN A 66 -45.86 50.39 -11.23
CA ASN A 66 -47.04 51.08 -11.74
C ASN A 66 -47.57 50.43 -13.04
N GLY A 67 -47.04 49.27 -13.42
CA GLY A 67 -47.41 48.57 -14.66
C GLY A 67 -46.84 49.23 -15.92
N ILE A 68 -45.81 50.06 -15.79
CA ILE A 68 -45.17 50.76 -16.91
C ILE A 68 -43.96 49.95 -17.38
N HIS A 69 -44.00 49.49 -18.63
CA HIS A 69 -42.86 48.79 -19.22
C HIS A 69 -41.66 49.74 -19.41
N LYS A 70 -40.43 49.25 -19.18
CA LYS A 70 -39.14 49.96 -19.40
C LYS A 70 -38.97 50.57 -20.80
N CYS A 71 -39.76 50.08 -21.75
CA CYS A 71 -39.90 50.63 -23.10
C CYS A 71 -41.22 51.40 -23.17
N VAL A 72 -41.20 52.67 -22.77
CA VAL A 72 -42.40 53.53 -22.74
C VAL A 72 -42.70 54.03 -24.15
N THR A 73 -43.92 53.78 -24.62
CA THR A 73 -44.53 54.41 -25.80
C THR A 73 -45.98 54.74 -25.45
N LYS A 74 -46.64 55.63 -26.22
CA LYS A 74 -48.00 56.14 -25.94
C LYS A 74 -49.09 55.09 -25.66
N SER A 75 -48.95 53.84 -26.13
CA SER A 75 -49.89 52.76 -25.79
C SER A 75 -49.95 52.45 -24.28
N ASN A 76 -48.91 52.89 -23.57
CA ASN A 76 -48.69 52.87 -22.14
C ASN A 76 -49.73 53.46 -21.17
N GLN A 77 -50.32 54.61 -21.54
CA GLN A 77 -50.43 55.69 -20.55
C GLN A 77 -51.47 56.78 -20.90
N ASP A 78 -52.70 56.65 -20.41
CA ASP A 78 -53.67 57.76 -20.33
C ASP A 78 -53.62 58.46 -18.95
N GLY A 79 -53.64 59.79 -18.95
CA GLY A 79 -53.86 60.60 -17.73
C GLY A 79 -53.17 61.97 -17.76
N ILE A 80 -53.91 63.02 -18.14
CA ILE A 80 -53.51 64.42 -17.95
C ILE A 80 -53.74 64.79 -16.48
N SER A 81 -52.73 65.31 -15.79
CA SER A 81 -52.87 65.77 -14.40
C SER A 81 -53.51 67.17 -14.32
N LYS A 82 -54.07 67.54 -13.16
CA LYS A 82 -54.64 68.88 -12.84
C LYS A 82 -53.69 70.06 -13.11
N SER A 83 -52.40 69.82 -13.30
CA SER A 83 -51.39 70.83 -13.65
C SER A 83 -51.35 71.18 -15.15
N GLY A 84 -52.12 70.48 -15.99
CA GLY A 84 -52.09 70.63 -17.45
C GLY A 84 -50.97 69.85 -18.15
N TYR A 85 -50.14 69.12 -17.39
CA TYR A 85 -49.08 68.26 -17.91
C TYR A 85 -49.42 66.78 -17.73
N ASP A 86 -48.98 65.94 -18.67
CA ASP A 86 -48.99 64.48 -18.52
C ASP A 86 -47.96 64.02 -17.48
N LYS A 87 -47.98 62.73 -17.14
CA LYS A 87 -47.02 62.14 -16.18
C LYS A 87 -45.56 62.20 -16.63
N ASN A 88 -45.30 62.51 -17.89
CA ASN A 88 -43.97 62.68 -18.47
C ASN A 88 -43.57 64.17 -18.54
N ARG A 89 -44.34 65.07 -17.91
CA ARG A 89 -44.11 66.53 -17.84
C ARG A 89 -44.24 67.26 -19.18
N PHE A 90 -45.08 66.75 -20.09
CA PHE A 90 -45.43 67.42 -21.34
C PHE A 90 -46.78 68.13 -21.24
N LYS A 91 -46.87 69.35 -21.76
CA LYS A 91 -48.12 70.12 -21.88
C LYS A 91 -48.87 69.61 -23.11
N GLY A 92 -49.82 68.70 -22.91
CA GLY A 92 -50.31 67.87 -24.01
C GLY A 92 -49.17 67.06 -24.64
N ASN A 93 -49.33 66.54 -25.85
CA ASN A 93 -48.34 65.64 -26.46
C ASN A 93 -47.20 66.36 -27.21
N GLU A 94 -46.99 67.66 -26.99
CA GLU A 94 -46.23 68.51 -27.94
C GLU A 94 -45.02 69.24 -27.35
N VAL A 95 -45.05 69.67 -26.08
CA VAL A 95 -43.97 70.49 -25.48
C VAL A 95 -43.67 70.09 -24.03
N HIS A 96 -42.41 69.76 -23.72
CA HIS A 96 -41.97 69.45 -22.36
C HIS A 96 -41.82 70.73 -21.52
N ILE A 97 -41.90 70.62 -20.19
CA ILE A 97 -41.80 71.77 -19.25
C ILE A 97 -40.50 72.59 -19.37
N ASN A 98 -39.45 72.06 -20.00
CA ASN A 98 -38.21 72.78 -20.32
C ASN A 98 -38.28 73.62 -21.62
N GLY A 99 -39.46 73.70 -22.27
CA GLY A 99 -39.67 74.48 -23.49
C GLY A 99 -39.23 73.78 -24.78
N THR A 100 -38.76 72.53 -24.74
CA THR A 100 -38.35 71.77 -25.93
C THR A 100 -39.31 70.63 -26.25
N ARG A 101 -39.28 70.14 -27.51
CA ARG A 101 -40.02 68.94 -27.95
C ARG A 101 -39.59 67.66 -27.21
N TYR A 102 -38.38 67.65 -26.65
CA TYR A 102 -37.78 66.50 -25.97
C TYR A 102 -37.56 66.81 -24.47
N ASN A 103 -37.66 65.78 -23.63
CA ASN A 103 -37.29 65.86 -22.22
C ASN A 103 -35.76 65.90 -22.05
N LYS A 104 -35.28 65.98 -20.80
CA LYS A 104 -33.84 66.01 -20.47
C LYS A 104 -33.06 64.78 -20.96
N ASP A 105 -33.76 63.66 -21.16
CA ASP A 105 -33.19 62.39 -21.58
C ASP A 105 -33.25 62.21 -23.11
N GLY A 106 -33.74 63.23 -23.84
CA GLY A 106 -33.76 63.27 -25.29
C GLY A 106 -34.98 62.62 -25.97
N TYR A 107 -36.06 62.33 -25.23
CA TYR A 107 -37.28 61.69 -25.74
C TYR A 107 -38.47 62.64 -25.75
N ASP A 108 -39.33 62.56 -26.75
CA ASP A 108 -40.54 63.36 -26.87
C ASP A 108 -41.68 62.84 -25.98
N GLY A 109 -42.84 63.51 -26.03
CA GLY A 109 -44.03 63.13 -25.25
C GLY A 109 -44.61 61.76 -25.62
N TYR A 110 -44.13 61.16 -26.71
CA TYR A 110 -44.50 59.82 -27.17
C TYR A 110 -43.47 58.77 -26.76
N GLY A 111 -42.36 59.17 -26.14
CA GLY A 111 -41.28 58.30 -25.71
C GLY A 111 -40.25 57.99 -26.80
N TYR A 112 -40.18 58.78 -27.89
CA TYR A 112 -39.21 58.58 -28.98
C TYR A 112 -38.17 59.68 -29.03
N ASN A 113 -36.92 59.32 -29.32
CA ASN A 113 -35.84 60.28 -29.51
C ASN A 113 -35.93 61.01 -30.87
N GLN A 114 -34.99 61.91 -31.15
CA GLN A 114 -34.93 62.65 -32.42
C GLN A 114 -34.86 61.75 -33.66
N ASN A 115 -34.34 60.53 -33.53
CA ASN A 115 -34.27 59.55 -34.61
C ASN A 115 -35.53 58.66 -34.69
N GLY A 116 -36.56 58.93 -33.89
CA GLY A 116 -37.82 58.20 -33.89
C GLY A 116 -37.76 56.84 -33.17
N PHE A 117 -36.79 56.61 -32.29
CA PHE A 117 -36.66 55.34 -31.54
C PHE A 117 -36.90 55.56 -30.04
N ASN A 118 -37.61 54.62 -29.40
CA ASN A 118 -37.84 54.64 -27.96
C ASN A 118 -36.60 54.25 -27.17
N THR A 119 -36.71 54.26 -25.83
CA THR A 119 -35.62 53.89 -24.90
C THR A 119 -35.04 52.50 -25.13
N CYS A 120 -35.78 51.62 -25.81
CA CYS A 120 -35.36 50.27 -26.16
C CYS A 120 -34.83 50.15 -27.60
N GLY A 121 -34.71 51.27 -28.33
CA GLY A 121 -34.17 51.31 -29.67
C GLY A 121 -35.15 50.90 -30.77
N TYR A 122 -36.46 50.90 -30.51
CA TYR A 122 -37.50 50.54 -31.48
C TYR A 122 -38.32 51.76 -31.89
N ASN A 123 -38.67 51.85 -33.17
CA ASN A 123 -39.53 52.90 -33.70
C ASN A 123 -41.00 52.68 -33.31
N GLU A 124 -41.88 53.57 -33.77
CA GLU A 124 -43.31 53.51 -33.47
C GLU A 124 -43.99 52.23 -33.95
N LYS A 125 -43.52 51.67 -35.07
CA LYS A 125 -43.98 50.39 -35.60
C LYS A 125 -43.38 49.18 -34.87
N GLY A 126 -42.49 49.40 -33.90
CA GLY A 126 -41.87 48.34 -33.10
C GLY A 126 -40.60 47.73 -33.71
N TYR A 127 -39.99 48.37 -34.72
CA TYR A 127 -38.77 47.90 -35.41
C TYR A 127 -37.53 48.67 -34.98
N GLY A 128 -36.43 47.95 -34.79
CA GLY A 128 -35.13 48.50 -34.47
C GLY A 128 -34.51 49.25 -35.64
N LYS A 129 -33.36 49.89 -35.40
CA LYS A 129 -32.59 50.58 -36.46
C LYS A 129 -32.13 49.63 -37.56
N ASP A 130 -31.95 48.35 -37.23
CA ASP A 130 -31.62 47.27 -38.15
C ASP A 130 -32.84 46.75 -38.93
N GLY A 131 -34.03 47.30 -38.69
CA GLY A 131 -35.27 46.93 -39.40
C GLY A 131 -35.98 45.70 -38.83
N TYR A 132 -35.57 45.19 -37.65
CA TYR A 132 -36.16 44.00 -37.04
C TYR A 132 -36.90 44.34 -35.73
N ASP A 133 -38.03 43.69 -35.50
CA ASP A 133 -38.82 43.82 -34.28
C ASP A 133 -38.11 43.16 -33.09
N ARG A 134 -38.73 43.24 -31.91
CA ARG A 134 -38.21 42.60 -30.68
C ARG A 134 -38.05 41.09 -30.79
N ASN A 135 -38.76 40.45 -31.70
CA ASN A 135 -38.68 39.01 -31.94
C ASN A 135 -37.69 38.66 -33.05
N GLY A 136 -37.02 39.66 -33.64
CA GLY A 136 -36.02 39.48 -34.68
C GLY A 136 -36.61 39.32 -36.08
N TYR A 137 -37.84 39.78 -36.34
CA TYR A 137 -38.49 39.72 -37.67
C TYR A 137 -38.65 41.12 -38.26
N ASN A 138 -38.46 41.26 -39.56
CA ASN A 138 -38.62 42.53 -40.27
C ASN A 138 -40.12 42.87 -40.51
N GLU A 139 -40.39 43.99 -41.17
CA GLU A 139 -41.77 44.43 -41.46
C GLU A 139 -42.57 43.44 -42.31
N THR A 140 -41.89 42.61 -43.11
CA THR A 140 -42.51 41.55 -43.91
C THR A 140 -42.63 40.21 -43.19
N GLY A 141 -42.21 40.13 -41.91
CA GLY A 141 -42.38 38.95 -41.07
C GLY A 141 -41.26 37.91 -41.17
N TYR A 142 -40.10 38.25 -41.72
CA TYR A 142 -38.94 37.37 -41.88
C TYR A 142 -37.77 37.76 -40.99
N ASN A 143 -37.06 36.78 -40.46
CA ASN A 143 -35.86 36.99 -39.67
C ASN A 143 -34.64 37.35 -40.53
N ARG A 144 -33.48 37.54 -39.91
CA ARG A 144 -32.23 37.89 -40.60
C ARG A 144 -31.75 36.82 -41.59
N ASP A 145 -32.11 35.57 -41.36
CA ASP A 145 -31.79 34.44 -42.22
C ASP A 145 -32.89 34.20 -43.28
N GLY A 146 -33.90 35.08 -43.36
CA GLY A 146 -34.96 35.03 -44.34
C GLY A 146 -36.10 34.08 -44.02
N TYR A 147 -36.28 33.63 -42.77
CA TYR A 147 -37.37 32.74 -42.35
C TYR A 147 -38.46 33.45 -41.57
N ASN A 148 -39.72 33.09 -41.83
CA ASN A 148 -40.85 33.54 -41.03
C ASN A 148 -41.02 32.71 -39.75
N LYS A 149 -42.01 33.05 -38.93
CA LYS A 149 -42.31 32.36 -37.65
C LYS A 149 -42.68 30.88 -37.82
N ASP A 150 -43.20 30.50 -38.98
CA ASP A 150 -43.58 29.12 -39.32
C ASP A 150 -42.41 28.33 -39.93
N GLY A 151 -41.24 28.96 -40.11
CA GLY A 151 -40.05 28.33 -40.69
C GLY A 151 -40.00 28.34 -42.22
N LEU A 152 -40.90 29.07 -42.90
CA LEU A 152 -40.86 29.26 -44.35
C LEU A 152 -39.85 30.36 -44.69
N ASN A 153 -38.92 30.06 -45.59
CA ASN A 153 -37.98 31.01 -46.17
C ASN A 153 -38.68 31.96 -47.16
N ILE A 154 -38.11 33.14 -47.38
CA ILE A 154 -38.60 34.14 -48.34
C ILE A 154 -38.72 33.61 -49.78
N ASN A 155 -37.97 32.55 -50.14
CA ASN A 155 -38.09 31.85 -51.41
C ASN A 155 -39.33 30.93 -51.51
N GLY A 156 -40.16 30.87 -50.47
CA GLY A 156 -41.40 30.09 -50.43
C GLY A 156 -41.22 28.61 -50.06
N THR A 157 -40.04 28.18 -49.63
CA THR A 157 -39.78 26.81 -49.17
C THR A 157 -39.33 26.79 -47.72
N TYR A 158 -39.29 25.62 -47.07
CA TYR A 158 -38.72 25.49 -45.70
C TYR A 158 -37.19 25.56 -45.66
N PHE A 159 -36.54 25.82 -46.80
CA PHE A 159 -35.10 25.87 -46.92
C PHE A 159 -34.66 27.18 -47.61
N ASP A 160 -33.55 27.77 -47.18
CA ASP A 160 -32.91 28.85 -47.92
C ASP A 160 -32.33 28.39 -49.26
N ASP A 161 -31.77 29.33 -50.02
CA ASP A 161 -31.16 29.07 -51.32
C ASP A 161 -29.92 28.17 -51.24
N GLU A 162 -29.32 28.03 -50.05
CA GLU A 162 -28.23 27.08 -49.78
C GLU A 162 -28.76 25.70 -49.32
N GLY A 163 -30.07 25.55 -49.16
CA GLY A 163 -30.73 24.29 -48.83
C GLY A 163 -30.78 23.95 -47.34
N PHE A 164 -30.58 24.91 -46.45
CA PHE A 164 -30.69 24.73 -44.98
C PHE A 164 -32.04 25.22 -44.48
N ALA A 165 -32.58 24.65 -43.39
CA ALA A 165 -33.80 25.12 -42.76
C ALA A 165 -33.51 26.16 -41.66
N ILE A 166 -34.55 26.70 -41.02
CA ILE A 166 -34.43 27.70 -39.94
C ILE A 166 -33.57 27.20 -38.75
N ASP A 167 -33.52 25.88 -38.53
CA ASP A 167 -32.69 25.27 -37.48
C ASP A 167 -31.23 25.04 -37.92
N GLY A 168 -30.89 25.42 -39.14
CA GLY A 168 -29.56 25.35 -39.72
C GLY A 168 -29.20 23.99 -40.33
N TYR A 169 -30.16 23.07 -40.52
CA TYR A 169 -29.92 21.75 -41.11
C TYR A 169 -30.58 21.59 -42.47
N ASN A 170 -29.89 20.94 -43.39
CA ASN A 170 -30.42 20.62 -44.72
C ASN A 170 -31.41 19.45 -44.67
N ARG A 171 -31.99 19.11 -45.84
CA ARG A 171 -32.93 17.97 -45.99
C ARG A 171 -32.37 16.62 -45.54
N LYS A 172 -31.05 16.44 -45.59
CA LYS A 172 -30.36 15.23 -45.13
C LYS A 172 -30.03 15.27 -43.63
N GLY A 173 -30.37 16.36 -42.94
CA GLY A 173 -30.15 16.53 -41.51
C GLY A 173 -28.73 16.95 -41.14
N PHE A 174 -27.96 17.55 -42.07
CA PHE A 174 -26.60 18.06 -41.84
C PHE A 174 -26.57 19.59 -41.82
N ASN A 175 -25.76 20.17 -40.94
CA ASN A 175 -25.55 21.61 -40.85
C ASN A 175 -24.62 22.12 -41.96
N ARG A 176 -24.39 23.44 -42.01
CA ARG A 176 -23.49 24.08 -43.00
C ARG A 176 -22.04 23.58 -42.96
N HIS A 177 -21.63 22.96 -41.86
CA HIS A 177 -20.30 22.33 -41.72
C HIS A 177 -20.31 20.84 -42.07
N GLY A 178 -21.43 20.30 -42.55
CA GLY A 178 -21.55 18.89 -42.94
C GLY A 178 -21.77 17.92 -41.78
N PHE A 179 -22.12 18.39 -40.57
CA PHE A 179 -22.36 17.54 -39.40
C PHE A 179 -23.86 17.44 -39.07
N ASN A 180 -24.32 16.25 -38.71
CA ASN A 180 -25.69 16.01 -38.28
C ASN A 180 -25.93 16.55 -36.85
N ARG A 181 -27.18 16.45 -36.37
CA ARG A 181 -27.55 16.90 -35.00
C ARG A 181 -26.79 16.18 -33.88
N GLY A 182 -26.21 15.01 -34.16
CA GLY A 182 -25.34 14.28 -33.25
C GLY A 182 -23.87 14.71 -33.33
N GLY A 183 -23.52 15.66 -34.20
CA GLY A 183 -22.14 16.12 -34.39
C GLY A 183 -21.28 15.25 -35.30
N TYR A 184 -21.87 14.36 -36.11
CA TYR A 184 -21.14 13.45 -37.00
C TYR A 184 -21.37 13.81 -38.47
N ASP A 185 -20.33 13.71 -39.29
CA ASP A 185 -20.38 13.91 -40.72
C ASP A 185 -21.13 12.77 -41.43
N ASN A 186 -21.19 12.84 -42.76
CA ASN A 186 -21.86 11.83 -43.57
C ASN A 186 -21.15 10.46 -43.55
N ASP A 187 -19.87 10.43 -43.19
CA ASP A 187 -19.09 9.21 -43.01
C ASP A 187 -19.21 8.65 -41.58
N GLY A 188 -19.90 9.37 -40.68
CA GLY A 188 -20.12 8.97 -39.29
C GLY A 188 -19.03 9.42 -38.32
N TYR A 189 -18.18 10.38 -38.68
CA TYR A 189 -17.08 10.89 -37.86
C TYR A 189 -17.36 12.29 -37.32
N ASN A 190 -16.98 12.55 -36.08
CA ASN A 190 -17.09 13.87 -35.47
C ASN A 190 -16.07 14.85 -36.06
N LYS A 191 -16.08 16.10 -35.58
CA LYS A 191 -15.14 17.14 -36.04
C LYS A 191 -13.66 16.80 -35.79
N GLU A 192 -13.37 15.93 -34.83
CA GLU A 192 -12.02 15.46 -34.51
C GLU A 192 -11.62 14.23 -35.35
N GLY A 193 -12.52 13.72 -36.19
CA GLY A 193 -12.27 12.58 -37.07
C GLY A 193 -12.52 11.22 -36.42
N TYR A 194 -13.29 11.15 -35.33
CA TYR A 194 -13.62 9.91 -34.60
C TYR A 194 -15.09 9.52 -34.72
N ASP A 195 -15.36 8.24 -34.90
CA ASP A 195 -16.72 7.70 -34.95
C ASP A 195 -17.38 7.70 -33.56
N LYS A 196 -18.64 7.24 -33.50
CA LYS A 196 -19.41 7.14 -32.23
C LYS A 196 -18.76 6.22 -31.19
N LEU A 197 -17.88 5.31 -31.62
CA LEU A 197 -17.17 4.38 -30.76
C LEU A 197 -15.78 4.91 -30.35
N GLY A 198 -15.41 6.11 -30.82
CA GLY A 198 -14.14 6.74 -30.50
C GLY A 198 -12.97 6.32 -31.40
N TYR A 199 -13.23 5.75 -32.59
CA TYR A 199 -12.18 5.31 -33.52
C TYR A 199 -12.12 6.21 -34.76
N ASN A 200 -10.90 6.50 -35.22
CA ASN A 200 -10.68 7.24 -36.46
C ASN A 200 -10.92 6.37 -37.70
N LYS A 201 -10.76 6.96 -38.89
CA LYS A 201 -10.92 6.26 -40.18
C LYS A 201 -10.01 5.04 -40.36
N ASN A 202 -8.88 4.99 -39.65
CA ASN A 202 -7.96 3.85 -39.64
C ASN A 202 -8.32 2.80 -38.57
N GLY A 203 -9.43 2.97 -37.86
CA GLY A 203 -9.86 2.07 -36.79
C GLY A 203 -9.02 2.17 -35.53
N ILE A 204 -8.34 3.30 -35.31
CA ILE A 204 -7.50 3.57 -34.14
C ILE A 204 -8.16 4.61 -33.25
N ASP A 205 -8.20 4.36 -31.95
CA ASP A 205 -8.75 5.29 -30.96
C ASP A 205 -7.78 6.45 -30.63
N MET A 206 -8.20 7.34 -29.73
CA MET A 206 -7.38 8.48 -29.29
C MET A 206 -6.08 8.07 -28.57
N ASP A 207 -6.05 6.88 -27.97
CA ASP A 207 -4.90 6.39 -27.21
C ASP A 207 -3.95 5.55 -28.09
N GLY A 208 -4.28 5.35 -29.37
CA GLY A 208 -3.46 4.62 -30.33
C GLY A 208 -3.75 3.11 -30.40
N PHE A 209 -4.89 2.65 -29.87
CA PHE A 209 -5.30 1.24 -29.91
C PHE A 209 -6.32 0.98 -31.02
N ASN A 210 -6.22 -0.18 -31.67
CA ASN A 210 -7.18 -0.62 -32.68
C ASN A 210 -8.49 -1.10 -32.03
N ARG A 211 -9.47 -1.46 -32.86
CA ARG A 211 -10.78 -1.97 -32.39
C ARG A 211 -10.69 -3.27 -31.57
N ASP A 212 -9.62 -4.03 -31.73
CA ASP A 212 -9.35 -5.24 -30.95
C ASP A 212 -8.64 -4.92 -29.62
N GLY A 213 -8.33 -3.65 -29.35
CA GLY A 213 -7.72 -3.17 -28.13
C GLY A 213 -6.19 -3.23 -28.11
N TYR A 214 -5.52 -3.38 -29.26
CA TYR A 214 -4.06 -3.48 -29.37
C TYR A 214 -3.43 -2.24 -30.03
N ASP A 215 -2.27 -1.82 -29.52
CA ASP A 215 -1.45 -0.77 -30.08
C ASP A 215 -0.79 -1.19 -31.41
N LYS A 216 -0.08 -0.26 -32.05
CA LYS A 216 0.66 -0.53 -33.29
C LYS A 216 1.77 -1.59 -33.18
N TYR A 217 2.15 -1.98 -31.96
CA TYR A 217 3.13 -3.02 -31.68
C TYR A 217 2.47 -4.35 -31.29
N GLY A 218 1.13 -4.42 -31.30
CA GLY A 218 0.37 -5.62 -30.98
C GLY A 218 0.20 -5.86 -29.47
N PHE A 219 0.31 -4.84 -28.62
CA PHE A 219 0.11 -4.94 -27.18
C PHE A 219 -1.16 -4.22 -26.74
N ASP A 220 -1.91 -4.84 -25.83
CA ASP A 220 -3.10 -4.30 -25.23
C ASP A 220 -2.79 -3.12 -24.27
N ARG A 221 -3.84 -2.55 -23.68
CA ARG A 221 -3.73 -1.43 -22.74
C ARG A 221 -2.97 -1.79 -21.45
N GLN A 222 -2.86 -3.07 -21.14
CA GLN A 222 -2.13 -3.63 -20.00
C GLN A 222 -0.68 -3.97 -20.37
N GLY A 223 -0.32 -3.89 -21.65
CA GLY A 223 1.03 -4.13 -22.17
C GLY A 223 1.30 -5.58 -22.57
N PHE A 224 0.27 -6.40 -22.81
CA PHE A 224 0.37 -7.79 -23.23
C PHE A 224 -0.09 -7.99 -24.67
N ASN A 225 0.58 -8.88 -25.41
CA ASN A 225 0.15 -9.26 -26.75
C ASN A 225 -1.03 -10.24 -26.72
N SER A 226 -1.53 -10.64 -27.89
CA SER A 226 -2.64 -11.57 -28.02
C SER A 226 -2.40 -12.96 -27.40
N ASN A 227 -1.14 -13.31 -27.12
CA ASN A 227 -0.75 -14.54 -26.44
C ASN A 227 -0.58 -14.35 -24.93
N GLY A 228 -0.94 -13.19 -24.37
CA GLY A 228 -0.78 -12.87 -22.96
C GLY A 228 0.67 -12.64 -22.54
N ILE A 229 1.57 -12.29 -23.46
CA ILE A 229 2.99 -12.05 -23.19
C ILE A 229 3.31 -10.55 -23.28
N ASP A 230 3.97 -10.02 -22.26
CA ASP A 230 4.38 -8.62 -22.21
C ASP A 230 5.58 -8.29 -23.11
N ARG A 231 5.90 -7.00 -23.22
CA ARG A 231 7.04 -6.51 -24.03
C ARG A 231 8.40 -7.07 -23.61
N ALA A 232 8.52 -7.59 -22.39
CA ALA A 232 9.75 -8.18 -21.86
C ALA A 232 9.74 -9.72 -21.95
N GLY A 233 8.71 -10.33 -22.52
CA GLY A 233 8.62 -11.77 -22.71
C GLY A 233 8.04 -12.54 -21.51
N TYR A 234 7.34 -11.86 -20.59
CA TYR A 234 6.70 -12.49 -19.43
C TYR A 234 5.19 -12.64 -19.63
N ASP A 235 4.64 -13.77 -19.21
CA ASP A 235 3.20 -14.04 -19.20
C ASP A 235 2.45 -13.12 -18.22
N THR A 236 1.12 -13.19 -18.24
CA THR A 236 0.25 -12.41 -17.32
C THR A 236 0.49 -12.71 -15.85
N GLU A 237 1.13 -13.82 -15.52
CA GLU A 237 1.51 -14.20 -14.15
C GLU A 237 2.94 -13.76 -13.80
N GLY A 238 3.65 -13.14 -14.75
CA GLY A 238 4.97 -12.57 -14.58
C GLY A 238 6.11 -13.54 -14.79
N PHE A 239 5.92 -14.66 -15.52
CA PHE A 239 6.92 -15.69 -15.81
C PHE A 239 7.29 -15.73 -17.31
N ASN A 240 8.57 -15.93 -17.61
CA ASN A 240 9.04 -16.07 -18.98
C ASN A 240 8.76 -17.48 -19.54
N SER A 241 9.13 -17.73 -20.80
CA SER A 241 8.98 -19.04 -21.45
C SER A 241 9.69 -20.20 -20.73
N ASP A 242 10.74 -19.89 -19.97
CA ASP A 242 11.48 -20.86 -19.17
C ASP A 242 10.84 -21.10 -17.79
N GLY A 243 9.73 -20.43 -17.48
CA GLY A 243 8.99 -20.55 -16.23
C GLY A 243 9.54 -19.73 -15.06
N TYR A 244 10.41 -18.75 -15.31
CA TYR A 244 11.03 -17.90 -14.27
C TYR A 244 10.48 -16.48 -14.29
N ASN A 245 10.27 -15.91 -13.11
CA ASN A 245 9.84 -14.53 -12.97
C ASN A 245 10.97 -13.53 -13.27
N ARG A 246 10.64 -12.24 -13.23
CA ARG A 246 11.62 -11.15 -13.45
C ARG A 246 12.80 -11.13 -12.46
N LYS A 247 12.68 -11.81 -11.32
CA LYS A 247 13.77 -11.98 -10.34
C LYS A 247 14.55 -13.28 -10.55
N GLY A 248 14.22 -14.09 -11.55
CA GLY A 248 14.88 -15.35 -11.86
C GLY A 248 14.40 -16.55 -11.03
N TYR A 249 13.22 -16.47 -10.39
CA TYR A 249 12.65 -17.56 -9.60
C TYR A 249 11.46 -18.20 -10.30
N GLY A 250 11.40 -19.52 -10.28
CA GLY A 250 10.33 -20.33 -10.82
C GLY A 250 9.03 -20.18 -10.04
N ARG A 251 7.96 -20.78 -10.58
CA ARG A 251 6.63 -20.83 -9.94
C ARG A 251 6.64 -21.54 -8.58
N ASP A 252 7.62 -22.42 -8.38
CA ASP A 252 7.89 -23.12 -7.12
C ASP A 252 8.77 -22.32 -6.15
N GLY A 253 9.17 -21.10 -6.52
CA GLY A 253 9.95 -20.20 -5.67
C GLY A 253 11.47 -20.40 -5.73
N PHE A 254 11.98 -21.29 -6.59
CA PHE A 254 13.41 -21.60 -6.70
C PHE A 254 14.01 -21.04 -8.00
N ASN A 255 15.25 -20.58 -7.95
CA ASN A 255 15.97 -20.14 -9.13
C ASN A 255 16.44 -21.34 -9.97
N LYS A 256 17.10 -21.07 -11.11
CA LYS A 256 17.61 -22.11 -12.01
C LYS A 256 18.66 -23.03 -11.38
N GLU A 257 19.34 -22.55 -10.33
CA GLU A 257 20.30 -23.34 -9.54
C GLU A 257 19.62 -24.16 -8.44
N GLY A 258 18.29 -24.05 -8.27
CA GLY A 258 17.52 -24.79 -7.28
C GLY A 258 17.47 -24.16 -5.89
N TYR A 259 17.80 -22.87 -5.75
CA TYR A 259 17.79 -22.13 -4.47
C TYR A 259 16.63 -21.14 -4.39
N ASP A 260 16.01 -21.03 -3.22
CA ASP A 260 14.95 -20.07 -2.92
C ASP A 260 15.50 -18.63 -2.81
N ILE A 261 14.61 -17.67 -2.57
CA ILE A 261 14.99 -16.26 -2.43
C ILE A 261 15.92 -15.98 -1.22
N ALA A 262 15.92 -16.86 -0.22
CA ALA A 262 16.79 -16.80 0.94
C ALA A 262 18.12 -17.54 0.73
N GLY A 263 18.32 -18.18 -0.43
CA GLY A 263 19.54 -18.90 -0.79
C GLY A 263 19.58 -20.35 -0.30
N TYR A 264 18.44 -20.98 -0.03
CA TYR A 264 18.33 -22.38 0.43
C TYR A 264 17.76 -23.29 -0.66
N ASP A 265 18.32 -24.48 -0.80
CA ASP A 265 17.87 -25.49 -1.75
C ASP A 265 16.49 -26.07 -1.34
N ARG A 266 15.97 -26.97 -2.16
CA ARG A 266 14.67 -27.64 -1.90
C ARG A 266 14.65 -28.49 -0.63
N LEU A 267 15.82 -28.85 -0.10
CA LEU A 267 15.97 -29.58 1.15
C LEU A 267 16.17 -28.64 2.35
N GLY A 268 16.23 -27.33 2.11
CA GLY A 268 16.37 -26.30 3.14
C GLY A 268 17.81 -25.97 3.49
N PHE A 269 18.80 -26.32 2.65
CA PHE A 269 20.23 -26.08 2.89
C PHE A 269 20.81 -25.02 1.95
N ASN A 270 21.65 -24.14 2.49
CA ASN A 270 22.34 -23.12 1.71
C ASN A 270 23.47 -23.73 0.84
N LYS A 271 24.17 -22.89 0.07
CA LYS A 271 25.30 -23.33 -0.78
C LYS A 271 26.45 -23.96 0.01
N ASP A 272 26.60 -23.60 1.28
CA ASP A 272 27.61 -24.15 2.19
C ASP A 272 27.16 -25.45 2.87
N GLY A 273 25.93 -25.91 2.59
CA GLY A 273 25.38 -27.16 3.12
C GLY A 273 24.71 -27.04 4.48
N PHE A 274 24.44 -25.83 4.98
CA PHE A 274 23.79 -25.60 6.28
C PHE A 274 22.33 -25.16 6.13
N ASP A 275 21.48 -25.65 7.01
CA ASP A 275 20.08 -25.29 7.10
C ASP A 275 19.88 -23.87 7.66
N ARG A 276 18.62 -23.46 7.80
CA ARG A 276 18.27 -22.13 8.33
C ARG A 276 18.63 -21.94 9.81
N ALA A 277 18.85 -23.02 10.56
CA ALA A 277 19.30 -23.00 11.95
C ALA A 277 20.83 -23.06 12.07
N GLY A 278 21.55 -23.27 10.96
CA GLY A 278 22.99 -23.32 10.89
C GLY A 278 23.58 -24.72 11.06
N TYR A 279 22.78 -25.78 10.87
CA TYR A 279 23.22 -27.18 10.96
C TYR A 279 23.32 -27.82 9.58
N ASP A 280 24.33 -28.65 9.37
CA ASP A 280 24.52 -29.39 8.14
C ASP A 280 23.51 -30.54 8.00
N ARG A 281 23.65 -31.33 6.93
CA ARG A 281 22.74 -32.45 6.64
C ARG A 281 22.81 -33.58 7.67
N ASP A 282 23.89 -33.65 8.43
CA ASP A 282 24.08 -34.63 9.50
C ASP A 282 23.63 -34.06 10.86
N GLY A 283 23.19 -32.80 10.90
CA GLY A 283 22.64 -32.14 12.08
C GLY A 283 23.68 -31.38 12.91
N TYR A 284 24.86 -31.07 12.37
CA TYR A 284 25.96 -30.43 13.09
C TYR A 284 26.21 -28.99 12.62
N ASP A 285 26.48 -28.10 13.56
CA ASP A 285 26.83 -26.72 13.27
C ASP A 285 28.20 -26.62 12.59
N ALA A 286 28.58 -25.41 12.14
CA ALA A 286 29.88 -25.19 11.51
C ALA A 286 31.11 -25.50 12.41
N ARG A 287 30.90 -25.76 13.71
CA ARG A 287 31.93 -26.18 14.67
C ARG A 287 31.90 -27.70 14.93
N GLY A 288 30.96 -28.43 14.33
CA GLY A 288 30.82 -29.87 14.45
C GLY A 288 29.96 -30.32 15.63
N PHE A 289 29.07 -29.49 16.17
CA PHE A 289 28.19 -29.83 17.29
C PHE A 289 26.71 -29.86 16.90
N ASP A 290 25.97 -30.85 17.39
CA ASP A 290 24.53 -31.00 17.19
C ASP A 290 23.72 -29.93 17.93
N GLU A 291 22.39 -29.95 17.78
CA GLU A 291 21.49 -29.01 18.47
C GLU A 291 21.57 -29.06 20.00
N ASN A 292 22.12 -30.15 20.56
CA ASN A 292 22.32 -30.36 21.99
C ASN A 292 23.74 -30.00 22.45
N GLY A 293 24.62 -29.59 21.52
CA GLY A 293 25.99 -29.20 21.79
C GLY A 293 26.98 -30.35 21.88
N PHE A 294 26.69 -31.50 21.25
CA PHE A 294 27.57 -32.68 21.20
C PHE A 294 28.11 -32.95 19.80
N ASP A 295 29.35 -33.39 19.68
CA ASP A 295 29.96 -33.77 18.41
C ASP A 295 29.50 -35.15 17.91
N MET A 296 29.95 -35.55 16.72
CA MET A 296 29.66 -36.86 16.13
C MET A 296 30.13 -38.05 16.97
N GLU A 297 31.08 -37.82 17.88
CA GLU A 297 31.59 -38.82 18.81
C GLU A 297 30.84 -38.78 20.16
N GLY A 298 29.85 -37.89 20.32
CA GLY A 298 29.03 -37.73 21.50
C GLY A 298 29.66 -36.89 22.60
N TYR A 299 30.67 -36.07 22.33
CA TYR A 299 31.30 -35.20 23.32
C TYR A 299 30.83 -33.75 23.22
N ASN A 300 30.59 -33.10 24.36
CA ASN A 300 30.31 -31.67 24.37
C ASN A 300 31.59 -30.82 24.24
N ILE A 301 31.44 -29.50 24.16
CA ILE A 301 32.57 -28.55 24.06
C ILE A 301 33.61 -28.66 25.20
N ASN A 302 33.24 -29.27 26.33
CA ASN A 302 34.13 -29.51 27.47
C ASN A 302 34.74 -30.94 27.47
N GLY A 303 34.38 -31.79 26.52
CA GLY A 303 34.85 -33.18 26.40
C GLY A 303 34.06 -34.20 27.24
N GLU A 304 32.81 -33.92 27.58
CA GLU A 304 31.93 -34.82 28.35
C GLU A 304 31.01 -35.65 27.43
N PHE A 305 30.83 -36.95 27.69
CA PHE A 305 30.16 -37.92 26.79
C PHE A 305 28.64 -38.03 27.01
N ASN A 306 27.85 -38.01 25.93
CA ASN A 306 26.39 -37.92 25.93
C ASN A 306 25.70 -39.10 26.66
N GLU A 307 26.06 -40.35 26.33
CA GLU A 307 25.43 -41.51 26.98
C GLU A 307 25.71 -41.56 28.49
N TYR A 308 26.83 -41.01 28.95
CA TYR A 308 27.11 -40.90 30.38
C TYR A 308 26.15 -39.91 31.03
N ILE A 309 25.96 -38.72 30.44
CA ILE A 309 25.05 -37.69 30.95
C ILE A 309 23.61 -38.22 30.99
N ASP A 310 23.14 -38.84 29.91
CA ASP A 310 21.78 -39.38 29.82
C ASP A 310 21.57 -40.62 30.69
N SER A 311 22.52 -41.55 30.74
CA SER A 311 22.44 -42.73 31.61
C SER A 311 22.51 -42.36 33.09
N TYR A 312 23.32 -41.35 33.42
CA TYR A 312 23.43 -40.80 34.76
C TYR A 312 22.14 -40.10 35.19
N LEU A 313 21.53 -39.27 34.35
CA LEU A 313 20.27 -38.59 34.68
C LEU A 313 19.06 -39.54 34.71
N SER A 314 19.05 -40.57 33.85
CA SER A 314 17.92 -41.50 33.71
C SER A 314 17.86 -42.63 34.73
N LYS A 315 19.01 -43.16 35.18
CA LYS A 315 19.07 -44.23 36.20
C LYS A 315 18.92 -43.72 37.63
N ASN A 316 18.98 -42.41 37.81
CA ASN A 316 18.98 -41.74 39.11
C ASN A 316 17.74 -40.84 39.27
N LYS A 317 16.54 -41.37 39.00
CA LYS A 317 15.28 -40.59 39.09
C LYS A 317 14.94 -40.15 40.51
N ASP A 318 15.33 -40.92 41.53
CA ASP A 318 15.11 -40.60 42.95
C ASP A 318 16.16 -39.61 43.52
N ILE A 319 17.28 -39.42 42.82
CA ILE A 319 18.26 -38.35 43.09
C ILE A 319 17.70 -36.97 42.71
N LYS A 320 16.68 -36.93 41.84
CA LYS A 320 15.88 -35.73 41.58
C LYS A 320 14.97 -35.34 42.77
N LYS A 321 14.77 -36.24 43.75
CA LYS A 321 13.79 -36.07 44.84
C LYS A 321 14.34 -36.18 46.28
N GLN A 322 15.48 -36.85 46.53
CA GLN A 322 15.93 -37.13 47.91
C GLN A 322 17.37 -36.68 48.31
N THR A 323 18.27 -36.31 47.40
CA THR A 323 19.71 -36.16 47.74
C THR A 323 20.32 -34.82 47.31
N THR A 324 19.80 -33.72 47.84
CA THR A 324 20.36 -32.37 47.62
C THR A 324 21.76 -32.15 48.22
N ASN A 325 22.35 -33.07 49.01
CA ASN A 325 23.56 -32.76 49.78
C ASN A 325 24.83 -33.60 49.54
N LEU A 326 24.85 -34.66 48.71
CA LEU A 326 26.10 -35.43 48.47
C LEU A 326 26.58 -35.41 47.01
N ILE A 327 25.68 -35.44 46.04
CA ILE A 327 26.03 -35.53 44.61
C ILE A 327 26.42 -34.16 44.01
N TYR A 328 26.04 -33.07 44.68
CA TYR A 328 26.44 -31.72 44.33
C TYR A 328 27.68 -31.23 45.08
N THR A 329 28.30 -32.06 45.92
CA THR A 329 29.52 -31.66 46.60
C THR A 329 30.68 -31.70 45.61
N ILE A 330 31.56 -30.72 45.69
CA ILE A 330 32.73 -30.63 44.82
C ILE A 330 33.57 -31.91 44.92
N GLU A 331 33.59 -32.53 46.10
CA GLU A 331 34.35 -33.74 46.36
C GLU A 331 33.85 -34.97 45.59
N TYR A 332 32.54 -35.14 45.38
CA TYR A 332 32.03 -36.26 44.59
C TYR A 332 32.33 -36.07 43.10
N LYS A 333 32.22 -34.83 42.62
CA LYS A 333 32.54 -34.47 41.23
C LYS A 333 34.01 -34.71 40.90
N ASP A 334 34.91 -34.34 41.81
CA ASP A 334 36.36 -34.53 41.64
C ASP A 334 36.72 -36.02 41.51
N ILE A 335 36.12 -36.88 42.35
CA ILE A 335 36.32 -38.34 42.30
C ILE A 335 35.90 -38.91 40.94
N MET A 336 34.72 -38.52 40.45
CA MET A 336 34.19 -39.03 39.19
C MET A 336 34.98 -38.52 37.98
N LEU A 337 35.51 -37.30 38.07
CA LEU A 337 36.33 -36.71 37.03
C LEU A 337 37.65 -37.49 36.86
N ASP A 338 38.30 -37.88 37.97
CA ASP A 338 39.52 -38.68 37.93
C ASP A 338 39.28 -40.14 37.52
N VAL A 339 38.09 -40.70 37.78
CA VAL A 339 37.65 -41.99 37.21
C VAL A 339 37.51 -41.90 35.68
N THR A 340 36.94 -40.81 35.17
CA THR A 340 36.79 -40.59 33.72
C THR A 340 38.13 -40.39 33.03
N ARG A 341 39.02 -39.59 33.62
CA ARG A 341 40.40 -39.44 33.15
C ARG A 341 41.14 -40.78 33.10
N THR A 342 40.96 -41.62 34.13
CA THR A 342 41.52 -42.98 34.16
C THR A 342 41.08 -43.76 32.93
N MET A 343 39.77 -43.83 32.66
CA MET A 343 39.24 -44.54 31.49
C MET A 343 39.76 -43.97 30.17
N LYS A 344 39.90 -42.64 30.07
CA LYS A 344 40.47 -41.96 28.89
C LYS A 344 41.91 -42.36 28.64
N PHE A 345 42.77 -42.28 29.66
CA PHE A 345 44.17 -42.66 29.55
C PHE A 345 44.34 -44.14 29.16
N MET A 346 43.47 -45.03 29.68
CA MET A 346 43.49 -46.44 29.28
C MET A 346 43.15 -46.66 27.81
N ARG A 347 42.16 -45.93 27.27
CA ARG A 347 41.82 -45.98 25.83
C ARG A 347 42.97 -45.47 24.97
N GLN A 348 43.73 -44.49 25.46
CA GLN A 348 44.88 -43.90 24.77
C GLN A 348 46.17 -44.73 24.93
N GLY A 349 46.15 -45.82 25.69
CA GLY A 349 47.34 -46.63 25.99
C GLY A 349 48.28 -45.99 27.02
N GLU A 350 47.87 -44.90 27.67
CA GLU A 350 48.65 -44.17 28.68
C GLU A 350 48.45 -44.75 30.09
N TYR A 351 48.78 -46.03 30.28
CA TYR A 351 48.46 -46.77 31.51
C TYR A 351 49.09 -46.18 32.79
N LYS A 352 50.24 -45.53 32.67
CA LYS A 352 50.87 -44.80 33.80
C LYS A 352 50.01 -43.61 34.25
N ALA A 353 49.51 -42.83 33.29
CA ALA A 353 48.62 -41.70 33.57
C ALA A 353 47.27 -42.20 34.13
N ALA A 354 46.77 -43.32 33.61
CA ALA A 354 45.59 -44.00 34.15
C ALA A 354 45.76 -44.38 35.62
N SER A 355 46.85 -45.07 35.98
CA SER A 355 47.09 -45.50 37.38
C SER A 355 47.25 -44.32 38.34
N ASN A 356 47.83 -43.22 37.89
CA ASN A 356 47.98 -42.01 38.70
C ASN A 356 46.64 -41.29 38.92
N SER A 357 45.83 -41.21 37.86
CA SER A 357 44.47 -40.66 37.95
C SER A 357 43.58 -41.50 38.88
N LEU A 358 43.66 -42.82 38.78
CA LEU A 358 42.91 -43.73 39.64
C LEU A 358 43.33 -43.62 41.12
N ARG A 359 44.64 -43.47 41.38
CA ARG A 359 45.14 -43.20 42.73
C ARG A 359 44.56 -41.91 43.30
N THR A 360 44.49 -40.86 42.48
CA THR A 360 43.94 -39.56 42.90
C THR A 360 42.46 -39.67 43.27
N ALA A 361 41.66 -40.37 42.46
CA ALA A 361 40.25 -40.66 42.78
C ALA A 361 40.11 -41.44 44.10
N SER A 362 40.99 -42.42 44.33
CA SER A 362 40.97 -43.21 45.58
C SER A 362 41.30 -42.37 46.82
N GLU A 363 42.25 -41.45 46.70
CA GLU A 363 42.66 -40.56 47.79
C GLU A 363 41.57 -39.55 48.14
N GLN A 364 40.90 -39.00 47.13
CA GLN A 364 39.75 -38.13 47.34
C GLN A 364 38.60 -38.85 48.05
N LEU A 365 38.27 -40.08 47.66
CA LEU A 365 37.24 -40.88 48.35
C LEU A 365 37.59 -41.11 49.82
N VAL A 366 38.84 -41.47 50.12
CA VAL A 366 39.34 -41.63 51.49
C VAL A 366 39.18 -40.33 52.29
N ASN A 367 39.52 -39.18 51.70
CA ASN A 367 39.34 -37.88 52.36
C ASN A 367 37.87 -37.58 52.66
N VAL A 368 36.95 -37.97 51.79
CA VAL A 368 35.50 -37.80 52.00
C VAL A 368 35.01 -38.72 53.12
N ILE A 369 35.44 -39.98 53.15
CA ILE A 369 35.14 -40.93 54.24
C ILE A 369 35.55 -40.32 55.58
N LEU A 370 36.78 -39.82 55.68
CA LEU A 370 37.31 -39.26 56.93
C LEU A 370 36.58 -37.97 57.34
N LYS A 371 36.26 -37.10 56.37
CA LYS A 371 35.51 -35.86 56.61
C LYS A 371 34.12 -36.15 57.15
N LYS A 372 33.46 -37.22 56.69
CA LYS A 372 32.11 -37.59 57.12
C LYS A 372 32.06 -38.22 58.51
N ASN A 373 33.14 -38.86 58.94
CA ASN A 373 33.25 -39.45 60.27
C ASN A 373 33.82 -38.48 61.34
N ASN A 374 33.93 -37.19 61.01
CA ASN A 374 34.45 -36.13 61.89
C ASN A 374 35.87 -36.40 62.42
N ASP A 375 36.72 -37.02 61.61
CA ASP A 375 38.06 -37.42 62.04
C ASP A 375 38.99 -36.23 62.30
N LEU A 376 40.01 -36.49 63.13
CA LEU A 376 40.97 -35.49 63.57
C LEU A 376 41.70 -34.84 62.37
N PRO A 377 41.90 -33.50 62.37
CA PRO A 377 42.62 -32.80 61.30
C PRO A 377 44.00 -33.38 60.99
N GLN A 378 44.71 -33.90 62.01
CA GLN A 378 46.01 -34.55 61.85
C GLN A 378 45.98 -35.80 60.96
N ILE A 379 44.90 -36.60 61.02
CA ILE A 379 44.73 -37.79 60.19
C ILE A 379 44.39 -37.38 58.76
N ARG A 380 43.51 -36.37 58.59
CA ARG A 380 43.16 -35.83 57.27
C ARG A 380 44.35 -35.25 56.49
N ASN A 381 45.38 -34.77 57.18
CA ASN A 381 46.59 -34.23 56.58
C ASN A 381 47.75 -35.25 56.47
N SER A 382 47.54 -36.50 56.88
CA SER A 382 48.53 -37.58 56.75
C SER A 382 48.57 -38.16 55.34
N ASP A 383 49.57 -39.00 55.06
CA ASP A 383 49.68 -39.69 53.78
C ASP A 383 48.58 -40.78 53.62
N LEU A 384 48.34 -41.21 52.38
CA LEU A 384 47.25 -42.15 52.07
C LEU A 384 47.38 -43.49 52.82
N PHE A 385 48.58 -43.96 53.16
CA PHE A 385 48.75 -45.19 53.94
C PHE A 385 48.24 -45.00 55.37
N SER A 386 48.66 -43.92 56.02
CA SER A 386 48.24 -43.57 57.37
C SER A 386 46.71 -43.40 57.46
N LYS A 387 46.09 -42.82 56.44
CA LYS A 387 44.63 -42.68 56.34
C LYS A 387 43.91 -44.02 56.22
N LEU A 388 44.43 -44.95 55.42
CA LEU A 388 43.82 -46.27 55.22
C LEU A 388 43.91 -47.13 56.49
N ASN A 389 45.05 -47.12 57.18
CA ASN A 389 45.18 -47.83 58.46
C ASN A 389 44.20 -47.30 59.50
N TYR A 390 44.01 -45.98 59.56
CA TYR A 390 43.01 -45.40 60.46
C TYR A 390 41.57 -45.84 60.12
N ILE A 391 41.23 -45.92 58.82
CA ILE A 391 39.93 -46.44 58.37
C ILE A 391 39.75 -47.90 58.81
N GLU A 392 40.82 -48.70 58.74
CA GLU A 392 40.84 -50.11 59.19
C GLU A 392 40.60 -50.22 60.71
N ASP A 393 41.41 -49.51 61.51
CA ASP A 393 41.38 -49.56 62.97
C ASP A 393 40.02 -49.13 63.55
N ASN A 394 39.31 -48.26 62.82
CA ASN A 394 38.00 -47.74 63.22
C ASN A 394 36.82 -48.41 62.49
N GLY A 395 37.07 -49.40 61.62
CA GLY A 395 36.03 -50.14 60.91
C GLY A 395 35.14 -49.28 60.02
N LEU A 396 35.69 -48.23 59.41
CA LEU A 396 34.93 -47.25 58.62
C LEU A 396 34.59 -47.74 57.20
N LEU A 397 35.18 -48.85 56.77
CA LEU A 397 34.97 -49.47 55.46
C LEU A 397 35.17 -50.99 55.56
N ASP A 398 34.43 -51.77 54.75
CA ASP A 398 34.62 -53.22 54.66
C ASP A 398 36.05 -53.59 54.23
N ASN A 399 36.62 -54.62 54.85
CA ASN A 399 38.00 -55.06 54.62
C ASN A 399 38.30 -55.38 53.15
N ASN A 400 37.33 -55.92 52.39
CA ASN A 400 37.54 -56.20 50.96
C ASN A 400 37.66 -54.91 50.14
N TYR A 401 36.90 -53.88 50.50
CA TYR A 401 36.97 -52.57 49.85
C TYR A 401 38.21 -51.78 50.27
N LEU A 402 38.63 -51.91 51.53
CA LEU A 402 39.88 -51.36 52.02
C LEU A 402 41.08 -51.97 51.28
N GLN A 403 41.09 -53.29 51.08
CA GLN A 403 42.14 -53.98 50.32
C GLN A 403 42.24 -53.46 48.87
N ALA A 404 41.10 -53.19 48.22
CA ALA A 404 41.09 -52.59 46.89
C ALA A 404 41.75 -51.19 46.87
N LEU A 405 41.49 -50.35 47.88
CA LEU A 405 42.14 -49.04 48.01
C LEU A 405 43.66 -49.15 48.27
N HIS A 406 44.10 -50.13 49.08
CA HIS A 406 45.53 -50.42 49.25
C HIS A 406 46.19 -50.85 47.94
N ASN A 407 45.52 -51.69 47.14
CA ASN A 407 46.04 -52.15 45.85
C ASN A 407 46.19 -50.98 44.86
N ILE A 408 45.21 -50.07 44.81
CA ILE A 408 45.28 -48.86 43.98
C ILE A 408 46.44 -47.95 44.40
N ARG A 409 46.63 -47.75 45.72
CA ARG A 409 47.78 -47.00 46.27
C ARG A 409 49.10 -47.61 45.81
N LEU A 410 49.25 -48.93 45.92
CA LEU A 410 50.46 -49.64 45.52
C LEU A 410 50.74 -49.50 44.01
N LEU A 411 49.71 -49.66 43.17
CA LEU A 411 49.85 -49.52 41.72
C LEU A 411 50.25 -48.09 41.31
N GLY A 412 49.61 -47.06 41.90
CA GLY A 412 49.97 -45.68 41.60
C GLY A 412 51.39 -45.30 42.09
N ASN A 413 51.85 -45.88 43.20
CA ASN A 413 53.23 -45.70 43.68
C ASN A 413 54.25 -46.39 42.76
N LYS A 414 53.93 -47.59 42.26
CA LYS A 414 54.72 -48.30 41.24
C LYS A 414 54.92 -47.41 40.00
N GLY A 415 53.84 -46.81 39.49
CA GLY A 415 53.88 -45.89 38.37
C GLY A 415 54.65 -44.58 38.65
N SER A 416 54.67 -44.10 39.90
CA SER A 416 55.23 -42.80 40.28
C SER A 416 56.69 -42.81 40.72
N HIS A 417 57.20 -43.89 41.32
CA HIS A 417 58.55 -43.91 41.93
C HIS A 417 59.47 -45.00 41.38
N ALA A 418 58.94 -46.07 40.77
CA ALA A 418 59.77 -47.20 40.35
C ALA A 418 60.20 -47.16 38.88
N GLY A 419 59.67 -46.23 38.06
CA GLY A 419 59.93 -46.23 36.61
C GLY A 419 59.34 -47.45 35.87
N GLU A 420 58.57 -48.27 36.56
CA GLU A 420 57.94 -49.48 36.02
C GLU A 420 56.64 -49.13 35.27
N THR A 421 56.40 -49.83 34.16
CA THR A 421 55.18 -49.69 33.35
C THR A 421 54.03 -50.44 34.00
N THR A 422 52.88 -49.77 34.18
CA THR A 422 51.61 -50.42 34.54
C THR A 422 50.93 -50.96 33.28
N THR A 423 50.17 -52.05 33.40
CA THR A 423 49.49 -52.67 32.24
C THR A 423 48.02 -52.26 32.14
N ARG A 424 47.41 -52.56 30.99
CA ARG A 424 45.99 -52.37 30.76
C ARG A 424 45.16 -53.20 31.74
N GLU A 425 45.51 -54.47 31.90
CA GLU A 425 44.78 -55.43 32.73
C GLU A 425 44.83 -55.04 34.21
N GLU A 426 46.00 -54.60 34.72
CA GLU A 426 46.16 -54.10 36.09
C GLU A 426 45.23 -52.90 36.36
N ASN A 427 45.17 -51.94 35.43
CA ASN A 427 44.32 -50.76 35.56
C ASN A 427 42.83 -51.10 35.42
N GLU A 428 42.45 -52.01 34.51
CA GLU A 428 41.05 -52.42 34.28
C GLU A 428 40.48 -53.12 35.52
N LEU A 429 41.26 -54.03 36.11
CA LEU A 429 40.88 -54.74 37.34
C LEU A 429 40.66 -53.76 38.49
N LEU A 430 41.64 -52.90 38.78
CA LEU A 430 41.56 -51.99 39.92
C LEU A 430 40.52 -50.88 39.72
N LEU A 431 40.28 -50.43 38.49
CA LEU A 431 39.19 -49.51 38.18
C LEU A 431 37.82 -50.13 38.50
N ASN A 432 37.63 -51.41 38.16
CA ASN A 432 36.40 -52.13 38.47
C ASN A 432 36.23 -52.34 39.98
N ASP A 433 37.31 -52.64 40.70
CA ASP A 433 37.25 -52.75 42.16
C ASP A 433 36.98 -51.40 42.82
N PHE A 434 37.61 -50.31 42.35
CA PHE A 434 37.31 -48.96 42.82
C PHE A 434 35.84 -48.58 42.66
N LYS A 435 35.24 -48.90 41.50
CA LYS A 435 33.80 -48.67 41.27
C LYS A 435 32.92 -49.41 42.27
N LYS A 436 33.30 -50.63 42.68
CA LYS A 436 32.57 -51.39 43.72
C LYS A 436 32.69 -50.73 45.09
N VAL A 437 33.91 -50.30 45.48
CA VAL A 437 34.17 -49.55 46.72
C VAL A 437 33.31 -48.30 46.77
N LEU A 438 33.35 -47.49 45.70
CA LEU A 438 32.63 -46.23 45.59
C LEU A 438 31.11 -46.45 45.70
N ASN A 439 30.57 -47.42 44.95
CA ASN A 439 29.15 -47.75 45.00
C ASN A 439 28.71 -48.24 46.38
N SER A 440 29.50 -49.10 47.02
CA SER A 440 29.17 -49.57 48.38
C SER A 440 29.20 -48.44 49.39
N TRP A 441 30.19 -47.55 49.31
CA TRP A 441 30.29 -46.41 50.22
C TRP A 441 29.11 -45.46 50.06
N ILE A 442 28.74 -45.12 48.82
CA ILE A 442 27.55 -44.29 48.53
C ILE A 442 26.31 -44.91 49.14
N ASN A 443 26.10 -46.22 48.94
CA ASN A 443 24.92 -46.93 49.44
C ASN A 443 24.86 -47.03 50.97
N ASN A 444 25.99 -46.97 51.66
CA ASN A 444 26.07 -47.06 53.12
C ASN A 444 26.01 -45.68 53.81
N VAL A 445 26.25 -44.59 53.09
CA VAL A 445 26.20 -43.20 53.59
C VAL A 445 24.87 -42.50 53.22
N SER A 446 24.11 -43.09 52.29
CA SER A 446 22.72 -42.75 51.97
C SER A 446 21.78 -43.27 53.05
#